data_AF-A0A358PZC7-F1
#
_entry.id   AF-A0A358PZC7-F1
#
_cell.length_a   1.000
_cell.length_b   1.000
_cell.length_c   1.000
_cell.angle_alpha   90.00
_cell.angle_beta   90.00
_cell.angle_gamma   90.00
#
_symmetry.space_group_name_H-M   'P 1'
#
loop_
_entity.id
_entity.type
_entity.pdbx_description
1 polymer ?
#
loop_
_entity_poly.entity_id
_entity_poly.type
_entity_poly.pdbx_seq_one_letter_code
_entity_poly.pdbx_strand_id
1 'polypeptide(L)'
;MSRKPRKKSETGIYHVIVRGIGQQDIFHEEDDFQRYHGYHKKDIARKRGKPARVLLDNQSRSFIAKRRLWRYISLYETLGISYAYWYNWKYEISSLPKR
;
A
#
# COMPACT_ATOMS: atom_id res chain seq x y z
N MET A 1 1.91 -17.45 19.47
CA MET A 1 3.32 -17.31 19.04
C MET A 1 3.63 -15.85 18.76
N SER A 2 4.73 -15.32 19.27
CA SER A 2 5.20 -13.98 18.91
C SER A 2 5.62 -13.93 17.44
N ARG A 3 5.32 -12.83 16.73
CA ARG A 3 5.71 -12.67 15.33
C ARG A 3 7.23 -12.57 15.25
N LYS A 4 7.87 -13.44 14.47
CA LYS A 4 9.31 -13.32 14.19
C LYS A 4 9.58 -12.04 13.37
N PRO A 5 10.71 -11.35 13.62
CA PRO A 5 11.08 -10.18 12.84
C PRO A 5 11.29 -10.55 11.36
N ARG A 6 10.90 -9.66 10.45
CA ARG A 6 11.07 -9.88 9.00
C ARG A 6 12.57 -9.95 8.66
N LYS A 7 12.99 -11.02 7.96
CA LYS A 7 14.35 -11.14 7.43
C LYS A 7 14.57 -10.07 6.34
N LYS A 8 15.71 -9.39 6.36
CA LYS A 8 16.08 -8.45 5.30
C LYS A 8 16.51 -9.23 4.05
N SER A 9 16.15 -8.72 2.88
CA SER A 9 16.57 -9.28 1.59
C SER A 9 18.03 -8.91 1.34
N GLU A 10 18.87 -9.88 0.96
CA GLU A 10 20.30 -9.67 0.66
C GLU A 10 20.50 -8.73 -0.53
N THR A 11 19.59 -8.79 -1.53
CA THR A 11 19.61 -7.90 -2.70
C THR A 11 19.10 -6.48 -2.37
N GLY A 12 18.49 -6.31 -1.20
CA GLY A 12 17.78 -5.09 -0.82
C GLY A 12 16.53 -4.84 -1.66
N ILE A 13 16.11 -5.75 -2.55
CA ILE A 13 14.90 -5.66 -3.35
C ILE A 13 13.74 -6.29 -2.58
N TYR A 14 12.64 -5.55 -2.49
CA TYR A 14 11.40 -5.94 -1.84
C TYR A 14 10.24 -5.81 -2.83
N HIS A 15 9.39 -6.84 -2.84
CA HIS A 15 8.08 -6.82 -3.47
C HIS A 15 7.06 -6.54 -2.39
N VAL A 16 6.37 -5.40 -2.49
CA VAL A 16 5.29 -5.03 -1.59
C VAL A 16 3.99 -5.27 -2.32
N ILE A 17 3.16 -6.14 -1.77
CA ILE A 17 1.81 -6.45 -2.27
C ILE A 17 0.83 -5.91 -1.23
N VAL A 18 -0.14 -5.12 -1.67
CA VAL A 18 -1.18 -4.58 -0.80
C VAL A 18 -2.52 -5.20 -1.21
N ARG A 19 -3.23 -5.75 -0.22
CA ARG A 19 -4.54 -6.40 -0.36
C ARG A 19 -5.47 -5.97 0.75
N GLY A 20 -6.77 -6.07 0.49
CA GLY A 20 -7.83 -5.79 1.45
C GLY A 20 -7.93 -6.87 2.51
N ILE A 21 -8.81 -6.63 3.48
CA ILE A 21 -9.17 -7.60 4.51
C ILE A 21 -9.71 -8.86 3.79
N GLY A 22 -9.29 -10.04 4.22
CA GLY A 22 -9.69 -11.29 3.56
C GLY A 22 -9.12 -11.50 2.15
N GLN A 23 -8.01 -10.82 1.81
CA GLN A 23 -7.39 -10.84 0.46
C GLN A 23 -8.25 -10.22 -0.65
N GLN A 24 -9.23 -9.41 -0.28
CA GLN A 24 -10.11 -8.72 -1.24
C GLN A 24 -9.35 -7.64 -2.03
N ASP A 25 -9.95 -7.27 -3.15
CA ASP A 25 -9.49 -6.17 -3.99
C ASP A 25 -9.57 -4.85 -3.23
N ILE A 26 -8.55 -4.02 -3.38
CA ILE A 26 -8.51 -2.69 -2.76
C ILE A 26 -9.00 -1.58 -3.70
N PHE A 27 -9.20 -1.90 -4.98
CA PHE A 27 -9.64 -0.95 -6.01
C PHE A 27 -10.95 -1.44 -6.66
N HIS A 28 -12.03 -0.72 -6.44
CA HIS A 28 -13.34 -1.02 -7.06
C HIS A 28 -13.51 -0.23 -8.35
N GLU A 29 -12.92 0.96 -8.43
CA GLU A 29 -12.98 1.86 -9.57
C GLU A 29 -11.59 2.44 -9.90
N GLU A 30 -11.43 2.99 -11.10
CA GLU A 30 -10.18 3.65 -11.53
C GLU A 30 -9.80 4.81 -10.59
N ASP A 31 -10.80 5.54 -10.07
CA ASP A 31 -10.59 6.65 -9.13
C ASP A 31 -9.90 6.21 -7.83
N ASP A 32 -10.20 5.00 -7.34
CA ASP A 32 -9.56 4.44 -6.15
C ASP A 32 -8.06 4.26 -6.38
N PHE A 33 -7.71 3.75 -7.56
CA PHE A 33 -6.33 3.57 -7.98
C PHE A 33 -5.62 4.92 -8.14
N GLN A 34 -6.23 5.88 -8.84
CA GLN A 34 -5.63 7.21 -9.04
C GLN A 34 -5.39 7.91 -7.69
N ARG A 35 -6.31 7.75 -6.74
CA ARG A 35 -6.16 8.26 -5.37
C ARG A 35 -4.99 7.61 -4.65
N TYR A 36 -4.92 6.28 -4.64
CA TYR A 36 -3.85 5.51 -4.02
C TYR A 36 -2.47 5.85 -4.60
N HIS A 37 -2.39 5.91 -5.92
CA HIS A 37 -1.19 6.30 -6.65
C HIS A 37 -0.78 7.75 -6.38
N GLY A 38 -1.76 8.66 -6.24
CA GLY A 38 -1.53 10.03 -5.82
C GLY A 38 -0.91 10.13 -4.41
N TYR A 39 -1.43 9.37 -3.44
CA TYR A 39 -0.85 9.28 -2.11
C TYR A 39 0.57 8.72 -2.15
N HIS A 40 0.82 7.69 -2.96
CA HIS A 40 2.13 7.09 -3.13
C HIS A 40 3.16 8.10 -3.67
N LYS A 41 2.81 8.83 -4.73
CA LYS A 41 3.67 9.88 -5.29
C LYS A 41 4.01 10.96 -4.26
N LYS A 42 3.01 11.45 -3.51
CA LYS A 42 3.22 12.46 -2.46
C LYS A 42 4.16 11.96 -1.36
N ASP A 43 3.98 10.73 -0.91
CA ASP A 43 4.79 10.15 0.17
C ASP A 43 6.24 9.90 -0.26
N ILE A 44 6.45 9.55 -1.53
CA ILE A 44 7.79 9.38 -2.11
C ILE A 44 8.51 10.72 -2.21
N ALA A 45 7.82 11.75 -2.70
CA ALA A 45 8.36 13.10 -2.81
C ALA A 45 8.80 13.60 -1.43
N ARG A 46 7.96 13.42 -0.40
CA ARG A 46 8.28 13.79 0.98
C ARG A 46 9.52 13.08 1.54
N LYS A 47 9.72 11.80 1.21
CA LYS A 47 10.88 11.03 1.67
C LYS A 47 12.11 11.14 0.75
N ARG A 48 12.10 12.04 -0.25
CA ARG A 48 13.16 12.18 -1.29
C ARG A 48 13.52 10.85 -1.95
N GLY A 49 12.54 9.96 -2.09
CA GLY A 49 12.75 8.62 -2.62
C GLY A 49 12.64 8.57 -4.14
N LYS A 50 13.21 7.54 -4.76
CA LYS A 50 12.96 7.24 -6.18
C LYS A 50 11.57 6.60 -6.34
N PRO A 51 10.79 6.95 -7.39
CA PRO A 51 9.51 6.29 -7.66
C PRO A 51 9.71 4.78 -7.78
N ALA A 52 8.80 4.01 -7.18
CA ALA A 52 8.83 2.55 -7.31
C ALA A 52 8.42 2.19 -8.72
N ARG A 53 8.92 1.06 -9.25
CA ARG A 53 8.20 0.42 -10.35
C ARG A 53 6.93 -0.18 -9.75
N VAL A 54 5.81 0.46 -10.05
CA VAL A 54 4.47 0.02 -9.65
C VAL A 54 3.90 -0.77 -10.81
N LEU A 55 3.35 -1.94 -10.50
CA LEU A 55 2.55 -2.74 -11.39
C LEU A 55 1.17 -2.86 -10.76
N LEU A 56 0.15 -2.53 -11.54
CA LEU A 56 -1.22 -2.96 -11.28
C LEU A 56 -1.35 -4.38 -11.79
N ASP A 57 -1.79 -5.27 -10.91
CA ASP A 57 -2.31 -6.55 -11.37
C ASP A 57 -3.79 -6.35 -11.70
N ASN A 58 -4.11 -6.24 -13.00
CA ASN A 58 -5.48 -6.06 -13.48
C ASN A 58 -6.38 -7.27 -13.16
N GLN A 59 -5.83 -8.46 -12.94
CA GLN A 59 -6.62 -9.65 -12.63
C GLN A 59 -7.00 -9.71 -11.14
N SER A 60 -6.15 -9.18 -10.25
CA SER A 60 -6.36 -9.22 -8.80
C SER A 60 -6.58 -7.86 -8.15
N ARG A 61 -6.81 -6.81 -8.96
CA ARG A 61 -6.95 -5.38 -8.58
C ARG A 61 -6.07 -5.01 -7.37
N SER A 62 -4.83 -5.50 -7.43
CA SER A 62 -3.86 -5.43 -6.35
C SER A 62 -2.73 -4.50 -6.75
N PHE A 63 -2.21 -3.79 -5.75
CA PHE A 63 -1.05 -2.93 -5.93
C PHE A 63 0.24 -3.70 -5.63
N ILE A 64 1.12 -3.79 -6.61
CA ILE A 64 2.44 -4.41 -6.45
C ILE A 64 3.52 -3.37 -6.72
N ALA A 65 4.38 -3.13 -5.73
CA ALA A 65 5.54 -2.26 -5.89
C ALA A 65 6.84 -3.01 -5.66
N LYS A 66 7.76 -2.87 -6.62
CA LYS A 66 9.13 -3.37 -6.50
C LYS A 66 10.07 -2.23 -6.12
N ARG A 67 10.77 -2.38 -5.00
CA ARG A 67 11.63 -1.32 -4.42
C ARG A 67 12.97 -1.85 -3.93
N ARG A 68 14.01 -1.02 -4.10
CA ARG A 68 15.27 -1.16 -3.36
C ARG A 68 15.16 -0.40 -2.03
N LEU A 69 15.68 -0.99 -0.96
CA LEU A 69 15.69 -0.56 0.45
C LEU A 69 14.45 -0.90 1.29
N TRP A 70 14.74 -1.51 2.45
CA TRP A 70 13.77 -1.87 3.49
C TRP A 70 13.07 -0.66 4.14
N ARG A 71 13.73 0.50 4.17
CA ARG A 71 13.22 1.74 4.79
C ARG A 71 11.90 2.23 4.18
N TYR A 72 11.56 1.77 2.98
CA TYR A 72 10.30 2.09 2.32
C TYR A 72 9.14 1.17 2.74
N ILE A 73 9.38 0.10 3.50
CA ILE A 73 8.31 -0.76 4.01
C ILE A 73 7.37 0.05 4.92
N SER A 74 7.92 0.88 5.81
CA SER A 74 7.12 1.76 6.67
C SER A 74 6.34 2.83 5.92
N LEU A 75 6.76 3.19 4.69
CA LEU A 75 5.96 4.07 3.82
C LEU A 75 4.66 3.39 3.43
N TYR A 76 4.69 2.10 3.06
CA TYR A 76 3.48 1.38 2.67
C TYR A 76 2.54 1.11 3.86
N GLU A 77 3.07 1.02 5.09
CA GLU A 77 2.24 0.98 6.30
C GLU A 77 1.48 2.30 6.51
N THR A 78 2.18 3.44 6.44
CA THR A 78 1.53 4.76 6.54
C THR A 78 0.52 4.98 5.43
N LEU A 79 0.91 4.64 4.19
CA LEU A 79 0.06 4.80 3.02
C LEU A 79 -1.17 3.89 3.09
N GLY A 80 -1.02 2.66 3.58
CA GLY A 80 -2.14 1.75 3.81
C GLY A 80 -3.16 2.30 4.80
N ILE A 81 -2.70 2.93 5.89
CA ILE A 81 -3.57 3.58 6.88
C ILE A 81 -4.32 4.76 6.25
N SER A 82 -3.61 5.66 5.56
CA SER A 82 -4.22 6.83 4.92
C SER A 82 -5.23 6.43 3.85
N TYR A 83 -4.92 5.41 3.05
CA TYR A 83 -5.83 4.90 2.05
C TYR A 83 -7.05 4.22 2.66
N ALA A 84 -6.87 3.35 3.67
CA ALA A 84 -7.97 2.65 4.34
C ALA A 84 -8.96 3.64 4.99
N TYR A 85 -8.46 4.73 5.58
CA TYR A 85 -9.32 5.78 6.13
C TYR A 85 -10.22 6.41 5.04
N TRP A 86 -9.62 6.82 3.92
CA TRP A 86 -10.37 7.40 2.81
C TRP A 86 -11.33 6.38 2.16
N TYR A 87 -10.87 5.15 1.97
CA TYR A 87 -11.64 4.07 1.38
C TYR A 87 -12.89 3.76 2.23
N ASN A 88 -12.73 3.64 3.54
CA ASN A 88 -13.86 3.39 4.44
C ASN A 88 -14.84 4.57 4.50
N TRP A 89 -14.35 5.81 4.34
CA TRP A 89 -15.21 6.98 4.20
C TRP A 89 -16.00 6.95 2.87
N LYS A 90 -15.34 6.61 1.75
CA LYS A 90 -15.98 6.54 0.43
C LYS A 90 -17.07 5.45 0.36
N TYR A 91 -16.78 4.27 0.91
CA TYR A 91 -17.64 3.09 0.80
C TYR A 91 -18.53 2.86 2.04
N GLU A 92 -18.58 3.83 2.98
CA GLU A 92 -19.32 3.74 4.25
C GLU A 92 -19.18 2.39 4.98
N ILE A 93 -17.99 1.77 4.89
CA ILE A 93 -17.75 0.49 5.52
C ILE A 93 -17.66 0.74 7.04
N SER A 94 -18.82 0.63 7.69
CA SER A 94 -19.07 0.88 9.12
C SER A 94 -18.45 -0.20 10.00
N SER A 95 -17.14 -0.41 9.91
CA SER A 95 -16.40 -1.35 10.77
C SER A 95 -15.17 -0.77 11.45
N LEU A 96 -14.80 0.49 11.19
CA LEU A 96 -13.80 1.18 12.01
C LEU A 96 -14.46 1.99 13.13
N PRO A 97 -14.03 1.82 14.39
CA PRO A 97 -14.46 2.71 15.46
C PRO A 97 -14.05 4.15 15.10
N LYS A 98 -15.04 5.04 15.01
CA LYS A 98 -14.81 6.48 15.00
C LYS A 98 -14.12 6.82 16.33
N ARG A 99 -12.89 7.32 16.26
CA ARG A 99 -12.16 7.82 17.44
C ARG A 99 -12.80 9.11 17.94
#